data_AF-A0A969SXL3-F1
#
_entry.id   AF-A0A969SXL3-F1
#
_cell.length_a   1.000
_cell.length_b   1.000
_cell.length_c   1.000
_cell.angle_alpha   90.00
_cell.angle_beta   90.00
_cell.angle_gamma   90.00
#
_symmetry.space_group_name_H-M   'P 1'
#
loop_
_entity.id
_entity.type
_entity.pdbx_description
1 polymer ?
#
loop_
_entity_poly.entity_id
_entity_poly.type
_entity_poly.pdbx_seq_one_letter_code
_entity_poly.pdbx_strand_id
1 'polypeptide(L)'
;MIPTGGSSGNVRFAIHTWNTLAASVQGFQHYFERQPIHAFCSLPLYHVSGLMQFLRCLITGGNLVISPFKAIEIGQIPDLDFSDFFISLVPTQLQRLLNHPQQTQWLAQFHTVLLGGLRLGQNCWIKPESSIFSSHQPMA
;
A
#
# COMPACT_ATOMS: atom_id res chain seq x y z
N MET A 1 -6.28 20.28 -3.52
CA MET A 1 -4.94 20.48 -2.91
C MET A 1 -4.85 19.56 -1.70
N ILE A 2 -3.78 18.77 -1.56
CA ILE A 2 -3.59 17.89 -0.40
C ILE A 2 -2.30 18.32 0.30
N PRO A 3 -2.32 18.60 1.61
CA PRO A 3 -1.10 18.94 2.33
C PRO A 3 -0.19 17.70 2.42
N THR A 4 0.99 17.76 1.78
CA THR A 4 2.08 16.81 1.99
C THR A 4 3.04 17.39 3.02
N GLY A 5 3.12 16.79 4.21
CA GLY A 5 4.00 17.26 5.29
C GLY A 5 5.49 17.04 4.95
N GLY A 6 6.15 18.09 4.48
CA GLY A 6 7.61 18.16 4.35
C GLY A 6 8.26 18.60 5.66
N SER A 7 9.22 17.83 6.18
CA SER A 7 9.98 18.15 7.41
C SER A 7 11.06 19.21 7.24
N SER A 8 11.08 19.92 6.12
CA SER A 8 12.12 20.91 5.83
C SER A 8 11.71 22.32 6.26
N GLY A 9 10.74 22.49 7.16
CA GLY A 9 10.27 23.80 7.62
C GLY A 9 9.45 24.59 6.59
N ASN A 10 9.42 24.15 5.33
CA ASN A 10 8.60 24.73 4.26
C ASN A 10 7.57 23.70 3.79
N VAL A 11 6.29 23.95 4.06
CA VAL A 11 5.17 23.17 3.54
C VAL A 11 5.15 23.33 2.01
N ARG A 12 5.64 22.33 1.28
CA ARG A 12 5.49 22.26 -0.18
C ARG A 12 4.12 21.64 -0.47
N PHE A 13 3.21 22.45 -1.02
CA PHE A 13 1.94 21.95 -1.55
C PHE A 13 2.20 21.31 -2.90
N ALA A 14 2.05 19.99 -3.01
CA ALA A 14 1.94 19.35 -4.31
C ALA A 14 0.56 19.71 -4.90
N ILE A 15 0.55 20.52 -5.96
CA ILE A 15 -0.66 20.76 -6.75
C ILE A 15 -0.87 19.54 -7.62
N HIS A 16 -1.65 18.58 -7.13
CA HIS A 16 -2.11 17.46 -7.92
C HIS A 16 -3.22 17.93 -8.86
N THR A 17 -2.99 17.86 -10.17
CA THR A 17 -4.02 17.98 -11.19
C THR A 17 -4.53 16.58 -11.52
N TRP A 18 -5.71 16.48 -12.15
CA TRP A 18 -6.20 15.19 -12.62
C TRP A 18 -5.17 14.47 -13.51
N ASN A 19 -4.49 15.21 -14.38
CA ASN A 19 -3.48 14.64 -15.29
C ASN A 19 -2.29 14.04 -14.53
N THR A 20 -1.78 14.69 -13.48
CA THR A 20 -0.65 14.15 -12.70
C THR A 20 -1.05 12.94 -11.87
N LEU A 21 -2.29 12.90 -11.38
CA LEU A 21 -2.85 11.75 -10.67
C LEU A 21 -3.06 10.57 -11.62
N ALA A 22 -3.67 10.80 -12.79
CA ALA A 22 -3.88 9.77 -13.80
C ALA A 22 -2.57 9.19 -14.32
N ALA A 23 -1.57 10.04 -14.60
CA ALA A 23 -0.22 9.60 -14.99
C ALA A 23 0.43 8.74 -13.89
N SER A 24 0.23 9.08 -12.61
CA SER A 24 0.73 8.25 -11.51
C SER A 24 0.03 6.89 -11.43
N VAL A 25 -1.27 6.80 -11.76
CA VAL A 25 -1.97 5.51 -11.84
C VAL A 25 -1.47 4.70 -13.03
N GLN A 26 -1.30 5.32 -14.20
CA GLN A 26 -0.75 4.64 -15.40
C GLN A 26 0.65 4.09 -15.16
N GLY A 27 1.53 4.87 -14.52
CA GLY A 27 2.87 4.40 -14.15
C GLY A 27 2.83 3.20 -13.20
N PHE A 28 1.87 3.18 -12.27
CA PHE A 28 1.67 2.04 -11.38
C PHE A 28 1.18 0.80 -12.14
N GLN A 29 0.20 0.96 -13.04
CA GLN A 29 -0.29 -0.14 -13.88
C GLN A 29 0.83 -0.74 -14.74
N HIS A 30 1.65 0.11 -15.35
CA HIS A 30 2.75 -0.32 -16.19
C HIS A 30 3.82 -1.06 -15.39
N TYR A 31 4.18 -0.55 -14.20
CA TYR A 31 5.20 -1.18 -13.37
C TYR A 31 4.79 -2.56 -12.85
N PHE A 32 3.52 -2.73 -12.48
CA PHE A 32 3.01 -4.00 -11.96
C PHE A 32 2.38 -4.90 -13.03
N GLU A 33 2.24 -4.42 -14.27
CA GLU A 33 1.58 -5.13 -15.40
C GLU A 33 0.20 -5.70 -15.04
N ARG A 34 -0.58 -4.95 -14.24
CA ARG A 34 -1.87 -5.40 -13.72
C ARG A 34 -2.99 -4.39 -13.95
N GLN A 35 -4.14 -4.92 -14.35
CA GLN A 35 -5.40 -4.20 -14.47
C GLN A 35 -6.58 -5.21 -14.35
N PRO A 36 -7.62 -4.90 -13.56
CA PRO A 36 -7.77 -3.71 -12.71
C PRO A 36 -6.89 -3.75 -11.45
N ILE A 37 -6.65 -2.60 -10.81
CA ILE A 37 -5.90 -2.52 -9.55
C ILE A 37 -6.89 -2.61 -8.38
N HIS A 38 -6.83 -3.71 -7.64
CA HIS A 38 -7.55 -3.87 -6.38
C HIS A 38 -6.71 -3.39 -5.21
N ALA A 39 -7.29 -2.65 -4.27
CA ALA A 39 -6.55 -2.12 -3.12
C ALA A 39 -7.25 -2.37 -1.80
N PHE A 40 -6.46 -2.68 -0.78
CA PHE A 40 -6.85 -2.71 0.61
C PHE A 40 -6.22 -1.50 1.32
N CYS A 41 -7.08 -0.60 1.79
CA CYS A 41 -6.72 0.67 2.39
C CYS A 41 -6.99 0.66 3.89
N SER A 42 -5.92 0.70 4.68
CA SER A 42 -5.99 0.93 6.13
C SER A 42 -5.57 2.34 6.55
N LEU A 43 -5.47 3.25 5.59
CA LEU A 43 -4.98 4.61 5.76
C LEU A 43 -6.11 5.62 5.52
N PRO A 44 -6.06 6.81 6.14
CA PRO A 44 -7.10 7.80 5.89
C PRO A 44 -7.06 8.31 4.44
N LEU A 45 -8.22 8.36 3.79
CA LEU A 45 -8.35 8.79 2.38
C LEU A 45 -7.98 10.26 2.15
N TYR A 46 -7.99 11.09 3.20
CA TYR A 46 -7.60 12.50 3.11
C TYR A 46 -6.06 12.70 3.10
N HIS A 47 -5.29 11.64 3.28
CA HIS A 47 -3.85 11.64 3.00
C HIS A 47 -3.57 11.11 1.60
N VAL A 48 -2.49 11.60 0.97
CA VAL A 48 -2.07 11.16 -0.38
C VAL A 48 -1.93 9.62 -0.47
N SER A 49 -1.50 8.97 0.62
CA SER A 49 -1.35 7.52 0.68
C SER A 49 -2.67 6.76 0.51
N GLY A 50 -3.76 7.22 1.15
CA GLY A 50 -5.09 6.63 0.96
C GLY A 50 -5.74 7.07 -0.35
N LEU A 51 -5.58 8.34 -0.74
CA LEU A 51 -6.17 8.86 -1.98
C LEU A 51 -5.63 8.14 -3.22
N MET A 52 -4.32 7.91 -3.31
CA MET A 52 -3.75 7.26 -4.49
C MET A 52 -4.22 5.82 -4.65
N GLN A 53 -4.50 5.10 -3.55
CA GLN A 53 -5.11 3.78 -3.63
C GLN A 53 -6.54 3.86 -4.17
N PHE A 54 -7.34 4.79 -3.65
CA PHE A 54 -8.69 5.03 -4.15
C PHE A 54 -8.70 5.37 -5.65
N LEU A 55 -7.81 6.28 -6.08
CA LEU A 55 -7.71 6.68 -7.48
C LEU A 55 -7.27 5.54 -8.40
N ARG A 56 -6.36 4.67 -7.94
CA ARG A 56 -5.97 3.47 -8.70
C ARG A 56 -7.17 2.57 -8.93
N CYS A 57 -7.94 2.27 -7.90
CA CYS A 57 -9.17 1.47 -8.04
C CYS A 57 -10.17 2.17 -8.96
N LEU A 58 -10.44 3.46 -8.74
CA LEU A 58 -11.42 4.23 -9.51
C LEU A 58 -11.08 4.28 -11.00
N ILE A 59 -9.83 4.60 -11.36
CA ILE A 59 -9.41 4.79 -12.75
C ILE A 59 -9.31 3.45 -13.48
N THR A 60 -8.91 2.37 -12.79
CA THR A 60 -8.73 1.06 -13.41
C THR A 60 -9.96 0.16 -13.35
N GLY A 61 -11.01 0.56 -12.61
CA GLY A 61 -12.21 -0.26 -12.39
C GLY A 61 -12.02 -1.37 -11.35
N GLY A 62 -11.06 -1.21 -10.44
CA GLY A 62 -10.76 -2.19 -9.39
C GLY A 62 -11.56 -2.00 -8.11
N ASN A 63 -11.45 -2.98 -7.22
CA ASN A 63 -12.14 -3.00 -5.93
C ASN A 63 -11.31 -2.30 -4.86
N LEU A 64 -11.95 -1.44 -4.07
CA LEU A 64 -11.35 -0.82 -2.89
C LEU A 64 -12.00 -1.38 -1.62
N VAL A 65 -11.20 -2.01 -0.76
CA VAL A 65 -11.60 -2.40 0.59
C VAL A 65 -11.01 -1.41 1.58
N ILE A 66 -11.84 -0.78 2.40
CA ILE A 66 -11.39 0.16 3.44
C ILE A 66 -11.64 -0.47 4.79
N SER A 67 -10.58 -0.69 5.57
CA SER A 67 -10.68 -1.23 6.92
C SER A 67 -9.71 -0.54 7.87
N PRO A 68 -10.15 -0.04 9.04
CA PRO A 68 -9.24 0.52 10.03
C PRO A 68 -8.17 -0.49 10.45
N PHE A 69 -6.91 -0.05 10.55
CA PHE A 69 -5.81 -0.94 10.96
C PHE A 69 -6.09 -1.68 12.28
N LYS A 70 -6.77 -1.03 13.23
CA LYS A 70 -7.15 -1.66 14.51
C LYS A 70 -8.05 -2.88 14.34
N ALA A 71 -8.94 -2.89 13.34
CA ALA A 71 -9.82 -4.04 13.06
C ALA A 71 -8.98 -5.23 12.56
N ILE A 72 -8.02 -4.96 11.68
CA ILE A 72 -7.07 -5.96 11.17
C ILE A 72 -6.21 -6.53 12.31
N GLU A 73 -5.71 -5.65 13.19
CA GLU A 73 -4.87 -6.02 14.33
C GLU A 73 -5.58 -7.02 15.26
N ILE A 74 -6.89 -6.85 15.48
CA ILE A 74 -7.70 -7.77 16.29
C ILE A 74 -8.33 -8.93 15.49
N GLY A 75 -7.95 -9.12 14.22
CA GLY A 75 -8.38 -10.24 13.38
C GLY A 75 -9.76 -10.08 12.72
N GLN A 76 -10.35 -8.88 12.73
CA GLN A 76 -11.57 -8.57 11.99
C GLN A 76 -11.25 -8.29 10.53
N ILE A 77 -11.05 -9.38 9.79
CA ILE A 77 -10.68 -9.37 8.38
C ILE A 77 -11.90 -9.76 7.54
N PRO A 78 -12.22 -9.03 6.45
CA PRO A 78 -13.27 -9.43 5.52
C PRO A 78 -12.96 -10.78 4.87
N ASP A 79 -13.97 -11.63 4.73
CA ASP A 79 -13.87 -12.90 4.00
C ASP A 79 -13.90 -12.63 2.49
N LEU A 80 -12.72 -12.39 1.92
CA LEU A 80 -12.50 -12.08 0.50
C LEU A 80 -11.19 -12.72 0.05
N ASP A 81 -11.10 -13.03 -1.25
CA ASP A 81 -9.83 -13.38 -1.87
C ASP A 81 -8.99 -12.12 -2.11
N PHE A 82 -7.80 -12.09 -1.49
CA PHE A 82 -6.85 -10.99 -1.61
C PHE A 82 -5.69 -11.26 -2.58
N SER A 83 -5.72 -12.38 -3.30
CA SER A 83 -4.67 -12.83 -4.24
C SER A 83 -4.29 -11.79 -5.30
N ASP A 84 -5.25 -10.99 -5.76
CA ASP A 84 -5.05 -9.90 -6.73
C ASP A 84 -5.05 -8.49 -6.08
N PHE A 85 -5.06 -8.39 -4.74
CA PHE A 85 -5.08 -7.12 -4.01
C PHE A 85 -3.68 -6.59 -3.67
N PHE A 86 -3.56 -5.27 -3.74
CA PHE A 86 -2.44 -4.52 -3.16
C PHE A 86 -2.83 -3.99 -1.78
N ILE A 87 -1.97 -4.14 -0.78
CA ILE A 87 -2.14 -3.48 0.54
C ILE A 87 -1.04 -2.44 0.75
N SER A 88 -1.33 -1.33 1.41
CA SER A 88 -0.28 -0.40 1.85
C SER A 88 -0.27 -0.20 3.34
N LEU A 89 0.92 -0.35 3.92
CA LEU A 89 1.17 -0.28 5.36
C LEU A 89 2.31 0.70 5.65
N VAL A 90 2.37 1.21 6.87
CA VAL A 90 3.61 1.82 7.41
C VAL A 90 4.46 0.75 8.11
N PRO A 91 5.78 0.95 8.31
CA PRO A 91 6.65 -0.07 8.91
C PRO A 91 6.17 -0.60 10.27
N THR A 92 5.63 0.27 11.11
CA THR A 92 5.09 -0.12 12.42
C THR A 92 3.83 -0.98 12.30
N GLN A 93 3.00 -0.77 11.27
CA GLN A 93 1.84 -1.61 10.98
C GLN A 93 2.30 -2.99 10.50
N LEU A 94 3.26 -3.04 9.58
CA LEU A 94 3.82 -4.31 9.11
C LEU A 94 4.40 -5.11 10.28
N GLN A 95 5.23 -4.49 11.11
CA GLN A 95 5.85 -5.16 12.27
C GLN A 95 4.81 -5.78 13.20
N ARG A 96 3.71 -5.06 13.47
CA ARG A 96 2.62 -5.55 14.32
C ARG A 96 1.91 -6.75 13.71
N LEU A 97 1.63 -6.73 12.41
CA LEU A 97 1.02 -7.88 11.73
C LEU A 97 1.94 -9.10 11.74
N LEU A 98 3.25 -8.90 11.51
CA LEU A 98 4.23 -9.98 11.51
C LEU A 98 4.41 -10.66 12.87
N ASN A 99 4.10 -9.97 13.98
CA ASN A 99 4.16 -10.53 15.32
C ASN A 99 3.02 -11.51 15.64
N HIS A 100 2.01 -11.63 14.77
CA HIS A 100 0.87 -12.53 14.97
C HIS A 100 0.71 -13.48 13.79
N PRO A 101 0.84 -14.81 13.99
CA PRO A 101 0.85 -15.78 12.89
C PRO A 101 -0.38 -15.73 11.96
N GLN A 102 -1.57 -15.50 12.52
CA GLN A 102 -2.81 -15.42 11.75
C GLN A 102 -2.83 -14.21 10.80
N GLN A 103 -2.38 -13.04 11.29
CA GLN A 103 -2.26 -11.82 10.52
C GLN A 103 -1.14 -11.92 9.47
N THR A 104 -0.04 -12.59 9.79
CA THR A 104 1.03 -12.90 8.82
C THR A 104 0.51 -13.76 7.69
N GLN A 105 -0.24 -14.83 7.99
CA GLN A 105 -0.83 -15.70 6.98
C GLN A 105 -1.85 -14.96 6.11
N TRP A 106 -2.65 -14.08 6.71
CA TRP A 106 -3.55 -13.21 5.95
C TRP A 106 -2.78 -12.24 5.04
N LEU A 107 -1.72 -11.60 5.55
CA LEU A 107 -0.91 -10.67 4.79
C LEU A 107 -0.22 -11.34 3.59
N ALA A 108 0.15 -12.61 3.71
CA ALA A 108 0.75 -13.41 2.65
C ALA A 108 -0.21 -13.71 1.48
N GLN A 109 -1.52 -13.49 1.63
CA GLN A 109 -2.49 -13.68 0.55
C GLN A 109 -2.46 -12.52 -0.46
N PHE A 110 -1.93 -11.35 -0.09
CA PHE A 110 -1.92 -10.19 -0.97
C PHE A 110 -0.91 -10.37 -2.11
N HIS A 111 -1.30 -9.94 -3.32
CA HIS A 111 -0.37 -9.84 -4.45
C HIS A 111 0.90 -9.05 -4.09
N THR A 112 0.72 -7.92 -3.38
CA THR A 112 1.83 -7.06 -3.02
C THR A 112 1.54 -6.26 -1.75
N VAL A 113 2.51 -6.24 -0.85
CA VAL A 113 2.55 -5.37 0.33
C VAL A 113 3.44 -4.16 0.05
N LEU A 114 2.83 -2.99 -0.06
CA LEU A 114 3.52 -1.71 -0.27
C LEU A 114 3.83 -1.06 1.08
N LEU A 115 5.05 -0.58 1.27
CA LEU A 115 5.46 0.12 2.50
C LEU A 115 5.63 1.62 2.24
N GLY A 116 4.85 2.43 2.96
CA GLY A 116 4.87 3.89 2.87
C GLY A 116 5.34 4.56 4.16
N GLY A 117 5.67 5.85 4.08
CA GLY A 117 5.95 6.68 5.25
C GLY A 117 7.36 6.58 5.83
N LEU A 118 8.28 5.87 5.15
CA LEU A 118 9.69 5.87 5.53
C LEU A 118 10.35 7.20 5.12
N ARG A 119 11.03 7.84 6.06
CA ARG A 119 12.22 8.64 5.73
C ARG A 119 13.40 7.69 5.78
N LEU A 120 14.15 7.58 4.68
CA LEU A 120 15.46 6.94 4.70
C LEU A 120 16.44 7.83 5.47
N GLY A 121 16.26 7.88 6.80
CA GLY A 121 17.27 8.29 7.76
C GLY A 121 18.01 7.03 8.22
N GLN A 122 19.32 7.09 8.16
CA GLN A 122 20.24 5.98 8.41
C GLN A 122 19.86 5.22 9.70
N ASN A 123 19.75 3.89 9.63
CA ASN A 123 19.47 2.91 10.72
C ASN A 123 18.05 2.34 10.90
N CYS A 124 17.32 2.01 9.83
CA CYS A 124 16.14 1.13 9.95
C CYS A 124 16.33 -0.17 9.16
N TRP A 125 17.19 -1.05 9.66
CA TRP A 125 17.29 -2.43 9.19
C TRP A 125 16.14 -3.23 9.81
N ILE A 126 15.09 -3.49 9.04
CA ILE A 126 14.20 -4.61 9.32
C ILE A 126 15.00 -5.85 8.90
N LYS A 127 15.35 -6.74 9.83
CA LYS A 127 15.92 -8.06 9.47
C LYS A 127 14.89 -8.78 8.59
N PRO A 128 15.19 -9.10 7.33
CA PRO A 128 14.34 -9.99 6.57
C PRO A 128 14.56 -11.40 7.11
N GLU A 129 13.58 -11.96 7.81
CA GLU A 129 13.48 -13.42 7.82
C GLU A 129 13.08 -13.84 6.41
N SER A 130 14.04 -14.47 5.73
CA SER A 130 13.97 -14.90 4.35
C SER A 130 12.90 -15.96 4.17
N SER A 131 11.69 -15.56 3.76
CA SER A 131 10.72 -16.51 3.14
C SER A 131 9.51 -15.88 2.44
N ILE A 132 9.24 -14.57 2.54
CA ILE A 132 7.93 -14.04 2.10
C ILE A 132 7.94 -13.31 0.74
N PHE A 133 9.09 -12.92 0.20
CA PHE A 133 9.15 -12.22 -1.09
C PHE A 133 9.66 -13.15 -2.20
N SER A 134 8.74 -13.72 -2.99
CA SER A 134 9.08 -14.45 -4.21
C SER A 134 9.61 -13.47 -5.27
N SER A 135 10.85 -13.72 -5.68
CA SER A 135 11.46 -13.23 -6.89
C SER A 135 10.83 -13.89 -8.10
N HIS A 136 9.98 -13.17 -8.86
CA HIS A 136 9.72 -13.54 -10.24
C HIS A 136 10.75 -12.87 -11.15
N GLN A 137 11.82 -13.61 -11.44
CA GLN A 137 12.54 -13.49 -12.71
C GLN A 137 11.74 -14.27 -13.77
N PRO A 138 11.45 -13.70 -14.95
CA PRO A 138 10.97 -14.50 -16.06
C PRO A 138 12.16 -15.29 -16.65
N MET A 139 12.01 -16.61 -16.69
CA MET A 139 12.79 -17.47 -17.59
C MET A 139 12.04 -17.57 -18.92
N ALA A 140 12.60 -16.97 -19.96
CA ALA A 140 12.57 -17.42 -21.35
C ALA A 140 13.58 -16.60 -22.15
#